data_AF-A1WYF1-F1
#
_entry.id   AF-A1WYF1-F1
#
_cell.length_a   1.000
_cell.length_b   1.000
_cell.length_c   1.000
_cell.angle_alpha   90.00
_cell.angle_beta   90.00
_cell.angle_gamma   90.00
#
_symmetry.space_group_name_H-M   'P 1'
#
loop_
_entity.id
_entity.type
_entity.pdbx_description
1 polymer ?
#
loop_
_entity_poly.entity_id
_entity_poly.type
_entity_poly.pdbx_seq_one_letter_code
_entity_poly.pdbx_strand_id
1 'polypeptide(L)'
;MRTKTHWFRPREEQQPEEVGAAASIRAWRIATSAVRTLSEDGPITDRTGGHLALVEELLLFAVQYTDRLAWLRGLEDESRRRLVEAMVKRLADGIRDNSGAPDAGQAFLARAGERLNEYARIDYAGEDPGFPAYNLLGQRGCDASDRPRDLWLHGRLTEVEGPEMIADLRPVIGGLLGNLGVGAGEHLVRG
;
A
#
# COMPACT_ATOMS: atom_id res chain seq x y z
N MET A 1 0.58 46.65 -20.56
CA MET A 1 0.31 45.79 -19.38
C MET A 1 0.77 44.38 -19.72
N ARG A 2 1.71 43.81 -18.95
CA ARG A 2 2.53 42.66 -19.35
C ARG A 2 1.92 41.37 -18.79
N THR A 3 1.31 40.56 -19.65
CA THR A 3 0.77 39.24 -19.30
C THR A 3 1.92 38.33 -18.89
N LYS A 4 1.91 37.82 -17.65
CA LYS A 4 2.83 36.78 -17.20
C LYS A 4 2.34 35.46 -17.79
N THR A 5 2.92 35.06 -18.92
CA THR A 5 2.74 33.71 -19.46
C THR A 5 3.37 32.73 -18.48
N HIS A 6 2.52 31.99 -17.76
CA HIS A 6 2.95 30.86 -16.96
C HIS A 6 3.36 29.76 -17.93
N TRP A 7 4.66 29.52 -18.08
CA TRP A 7 5.18 28.43 -18.90
C TRP A 7 4.74 27.11 -18.28
N PHE A 8 3.79 26.42 -18.92
CA PHE A 8 3.50 25.03 -18.65
C PHE A 8 4.71 24.23 -19.14
N ARG A 9 5.59 23.81 -18.23
CA ARG A 9 6.58 22.77 -18.56
C ARG A 9 5.80 21.46 -18.61
N PRO A 10 5.84 20.69 -19.72
CA PRO A 10 5.44 19.30 -19.69
C PRO A 10 6.20 18.66 -18.54
N ARG A 11 5.49 18.07 -17.59
CA ARG A 11 6.14 17.27 -16.54
C ARG A 11 6.80 16.11 -17.27
N GLU A 12 8.12 15.97 -17.14
CA GLU A 12 8.81 14.77 -17.61
C GLU A 12 8.11 13.56 -17.00
N GLU A 13 7.76 12.58 -17.83
CA GLU A 13 7.22 11.31 -17.36
C GLU A 13 8.23 10.71 -16.38
N GLN A 14 7.78 10.48 -15.14
CA GLN A 14 8.66 9.91 -14.12
C GLN A 14 8.96 8.46 -14.47
N GLN A 15 10.10 7.95 -13.99
CA GLN A 15 10.36 6.52 -14.11
C GLN A 15 9.48 5.73 -13.13
N PRO A 16 9.00 4.53 -13.48
CA PRO A 16 8.20 3.71 -12.58
C PRO A 16 8.86 3.47 -11.21
N GLU A 17 10.19 3.37 -11.15
CA GLU A 17 10.95 3.22 -9.91
C GLU A 17 10.87 4.45 -9.01
N GLU A 18 10.89 5.66 -9.58
CA GLU A 18 10.75 6.90 -8.82
C GLU A 18 9.35 7.00 -8.20
N VAL A 19 8.34 6.60 -8.98
CA VAL A 19 6.95 6.52 -8.52
C VAL A 19 6.79 5.46 -7.43
N GLY A 20 7.37 4.27 -7.59
CA GLY A 20 7.37 3.21 -6.58
C GLY A 20 8.07 3.64 -5.28
N ALA A 21 9.21 4.32 -5.40
CA ALA A 21 9.91 4.89 -4.25
C ALA A 21 9.08 5.97 -3.55
N ALA A 22 8.40 6.85 -4.28
CA ALA A 22 7.51 7.85 -3.71
C ALA A 22 6.29 7.21 -3.03
N ALA A 23 5.70 6.17 -3.63
CA ALA A 23 4.59 5.40 -3.08
C ALA A 23 4.97 4.74 -1.74
N SER A 24 6.18 4.15 -1.64
CA SER A 24 6.66 3.52 -0.41
C SER A 24 6.68 4.49 0.79
N ILE A 25 7.13 5.73 0.57
CA ILE A 25 7.22 6.76 1.62
C ILE A 25 5.82 7.14 2.13
N ARG A 26 4.85 7.21 1.21
CA ARG A 26 3.45 7.53 1.53
C ARG A 26 2.79 6.37 2.27
N ALA A 27 2.93 5.15 1.77
CA ALA A 27 2.42 3.93 2.39
C ALA A 27 2.96 3.77 3.83
N TRP A 28 4.26 4.00 4.05
CA TRP A 28 4.87 3.94 5.38
C TRP A 28 4.23 4.92 6.37
N ARG A 29 3.99 6.16 5.96
CA ARG A 29 3.37 7.18 6.82
C ARG A 29 1.93 6.83 7.17
N ILE A 30 1.16 6.31 6.21
CA ILE A 30 -0.23 5.90 6.43
C ILE A 30 -0.26 4.69 7.37
N ALA A 31 0.53 3.65 7.08
CA ALA A 31 0.60 2.44 7.90
C ALA A 31 1.01 2.72 9.35
N THR A 32 2.06 3.52 9.57
CA THR A 32 2.49 3.87 10.94
C THR A 32 1.46 4.75 11.66
N SER A 33 0.72 5.60 10.96
CA SER A 33 -0.38 6.38 11.56
C SER A 33 -1.57 5.49 11.95
N ALA A 34 -1.93 4.51 11.11
CA ALA A 34 -2.98 3.53 11.41
C ALA A 34 -2.60 2.72 12.65
N VAL A 35 -1.37 2.18 12.72
CA VAL A 35 -0.89 1.43 13.90
C VAL A 35 -0.86 2.30 15.17
N ARG A 36 -0.51 3.58 15.06
CA ARG A 36 -0.59 4.51 16.19
C ARG A 36 -2.04 4.69 16.68
N THR A 37 -2.97 4.95 15.77
CA THR A 37 -4.41 5.10 16.09
C THR A 37 -4.96 3.85 16.75
N LEU A 38 -4.64 2.70 16.16
CA LEU A 38 -4.94 1.38 16.70
C LEU A 38 -4.40 1.17 18.13
N SER A 39 -3.20 1.67 18.44
CA SER A 39 -2.62 1.60 19.79
C SER A 39 -3.24 2.57 20.80
N GLU A 40 -3.84 3.67 20.32
CA GLU A 40 -4.57 4.65 21.13
C GLU A 40 -5.98 4.14 21.45
N ASP A 41 -6.62 3.45 20.50
CA ASP A 41 -8.04 3.04 20.58
C ASP A 41 -8.29 1.71 21.31
N GLY A 42 -7.27 0.88 21.54
CA GLY A 42 -7.46 -0.40 22.20
C GLY A 42 -6.18 -1.05 22.71
N PRO A 43 -6.28 -2.22 23.36
CA PRO A 43 -5.17 -2.91 23.99
C PRO A 43 -4.29 -3.61 22.94
N ILE A 44 -3.65 -2.82 22.09
CA ILE A 44 -2.49 -3.25 21.31
C ILE A 44 -1.29 -3.08 22.24
N THR A 45 -1.13 -4.06 23.11
CA THR A 45 -0.14 -4.01 24.18
C THR A 45 1.27 -4.25 23.63
N ASP A 46 2.17 -3.30 23.94
CA ASP A 46 3.52 -3.40 24.56
C ASP A 46 4.48 -4.59 24.29
N ARG A 47 4.10 -5.64 23.55
CA ARG A 47 5.03 -6.70 23.17
C ARG A 47 6.01 -6.19 22.13
N THR A 48 7.30 -6.29 22.44
CA THR A 48 8.42 -5.98 21.54
C THR A 48 8.18 -6.61 20.17
N GLY A 49 7.94 -5.79 19.14
CA GLY A 49 7.80 -6.21 17.75
C GLY A 49 6.38 -6.20 17.15
N GLY A 50 5.31 -6.19 17.97
CA GLY A 50 3.93 -6.28 17.46
C GLY A 50 3.51 -5.09 16.59
N HIS A 51 3.95 -3.88 16.93
CA HIS A 51 3.67 -2.68 16.14
C HIS A 51 4.33 -2.74 14.76
N LEU A 52 5.59 -3.16 14.68
CA LEU A 52 6.31 -3.24 13.41
C LEU A 52 5.73 -4.35 12.53
N ALA A 53 5.39 -5.51 13.12
CA ALA A 53 4.75 -6.60 12.39
C ALA A 53 3.40 -6.17 11.77
N LEU A 54 2.62 -5.37 12.49
CA LEU A 54 1.37 -4.83 11.96
C LEU A 54 1.60 -3.77 10.86
N VAL A 55 2.64 -2.93 11.03
CA VAL A 55 3.07 -2.01 9.96
C VAL A 55 3.46 -2.79 8.70
N GLU A 56 4.20 -3.89 8.82
CA GLU A 56 4.57 -4.74 7.69
C GLU A 56 3.33 -5.25 6.94
N GLU A 57 2.31 -5.77 7.64
CA GLU A 57 1.09 -6.27 6.97
C GLU A 57 0.30 -5.16 6.28
N LEU A 58 0.18 -3.98 6.89
CA LEU A 58 -0.45 -2.82 6.25
C LEU A 58 0.32 -2.37 5.02
N LEU A 59 1.66 -2.37 5.08
CA LEU A 59 2.51 -2.05 3.94
C LEU A 59 2.34 -3.04 2.79
N LEU A 60 2.25 -4.34 3.08
CA LEU A 60 1.98 -5.37 2.07
C LEU A 60 0.60 -5.19 1.43
N PHE A 61 -0.40 -4.79 2.21
CA PHE A 61 -1.70 -4.39 1.70
C PHE A 61 -1.65 -3.13 0.82
N ALA A 62 -0.78 -2.16 1.15
CA ALA A 62 -0.55 -0.99 0.31
C ALA A 62 0.11 -1.35 -1.04
N VAL A 63 1.09 -2.26 -1.01
CA VAL A 63 1.82 -2.73 -2.20
C VAL A 63 0.86 -3.43 -3.17
N GLN A 64 0.07 -4.39 -2.69
CA GLN A 64 -0.89 -5.09 -3.57
C GLN A 64 -1.96 -4.14 -4.10
N TYR A 65 -2.40 -3.15 -3.29
CA TYR A 65 -3.37 -2.16 -3.75
C TYR A 65 -2.79 -1.28 -4.87
N THR A 66 -1.53 -0.87 -4.69
CA THR A 66 -0.79 -0.07 -5.68
C THR A 66 -0.65 -0.82 -6.99
N ASP A 67 -0.28 -2.11 -6.94
CA ASP A 67 -0.20 -2.98 -8.10
C ASP A 67 -1.54 -3.10 -8.85
N ARG A 68 -2.61 -3.37 -8.10
CA ARG A 68 -3.97 -3.51 -8.65
C ARG A 68 -4.47 -2.21 -9.27
N LEU A 69 -4.24 -1.07 -8.62
CA LEU A 69 -4.61 0.25 -9.13
C LEU A 69 -3.82 0.62 -10.39
N ALA A 70 -2.53 0.29 -10.44
CA ALA A 70 -1.71 0.49 -11.63
C ALA A 70 -2.22 -0.33 -12.82
N TRP A 71 -2.58 -1.60 -12.59
CA TRP A 71 -3.18 -2.47 -13.60
C TRP A 71 -4.53 -1.92 -14.09
N LEU A 72 -5.44 -1.54 -13.18
CA LEU A 72 -6.75 -0.97 -13.52
C LEU A 72 -6.64 0.31 -14.36
N ARG A 73 -5.60 1.10 -14.15
CA ARG A 73 -5.33 2.34 -14.90
C ARG A 73 -4.53 2.12 -16.18
N GLY A 74 -4.29 0.87 -16.55
CA GLY A 74 -3.67 0.53 -17.83
C GLY A 74 -2.15 0.72 -17.88
N LEU A 75 -1.47 0.69 -16.73
CA LEU A 75 0.00 0.66 -16.73
C LEU A 75 0.49 -0.68 -17.28
N GLU A 76 1.43 -0.63 -18.23
CA GLU A 76 2.04 -1.81 -18.82
C GLU A 76 2.70 -2.72 -17.76
N ASP A 77 2.64 -4.03 -17.96
CA ASP A 77 3.15 -5.04 -17.02
C ASP A 77 4.60 -4.82 -16.61
N GLU A 78 5.49 -4.44 -17.54
CA GLU A 78 6.90 -4.19 -17.21
C GLU A 78 7.07 -2.94 -16.34
N SER A 79 6.34 -1.87 -16.64
CA SER A 79 6.34 -0.65 -15.83
C SER A 79 5.74 -0.89 -14.45
N ARG A 80 4.65 -1.67 -14.38
CA ARG A 80 4.01 -2.09 -13.12
C ARG A 80 4.97 -2.93 -12.27
N ARG A 81 5.67 -3.89 -12.87
CA ARG A 81 6.69 -4.70 -12.19
C ARG A 81 7.80 -3.83 -11.61
N ARG A 82 8.37 -2.91 -12.41
CA ARG A 82 9.42 -1.97 -11.96
C ARG A 82 8.94 -1.09 -10.79
N LEU A 83 7.70 -0.60 -10.86
CA LEU A 83 7.07 0.18 -9.79
C LEU A 83 6.96 -0.61 -8.48
N VAL A 84 6.37 -1.81 -8.54
CA VAL A 84 6.16 -2.66 -7.36
C VAL A 84 7.47 -3.11 -6.76
N GLU A 85 8.44 -3.53 -7.58
CA GLU A 85 9.76 -3.92 -7.11
C GLU A 85 10.48 -2.77 -6.39
N ALA A 86 10.45 -1.56 -6.94
CA ALA A 86 11.05 -0.39 -6.31
C ALA A 86 10.36 -0.05 -4.98
N MET A 87 9.03 -0.14 -4.94
CA MET A 87 8.26 0.09 -3.72
C MET A 87 8.62 -0.93 -2.63
N VAL A 88 8.59 -2.23 -2.93
CA VAL A 88 8.89 -3.29 -1.95
C VAL A 88 10.33 -3.24 -1.47
N LYS A 89 11.32 -3.04 -2.36
CA LYS A 89 12.74 -2.92 -1.98
C LYS A 89 12.95 -1.77 -1.01
N ARG A 90 12.34 -0.61 -1.27
CA ARG A 90 12.46 0.56 -0.39
C ARG A 90 11.78 0.36 0.97
N LEU A 91 10.65 -0.35 1.00
CA LEU A 91 10.01 -0.73 2.26
C LEU A 91 10.87 -1.73 3.04
N ALA A 92 11.46 -2.72 2.37
CA ALA A 92 12.36 -3.70 2.99
C ALA A 92 13.57 -3.04 3.65
N ASP A 93 14.16 -2.02 3.01
CA ASP A 93 15.21 -1.20 3.62
C ASP A 93 14.72 -0.51 4.90
N GLY A 94 13.54 0.11 4.85
CA GLY A 94 12.92 0.74 6.02
C GLY A 94 12.65 -0.25 7.16
N ILE A 95 12.17 -1.46 6.86
CA ILE A 95 11.93 -2.53 7.85
C ILE A 95 13.24 -3.00 8.49
N ARG A 96 14.29 -3.23 7.70
CA ARG A 96 15.62 -3.58 8.24
C ARG A 96 16.11 -2.50 9.20
N ASP A 97 16.04 -1.24 8.78
CA ASP A 97 16.55 -0.12 9.55
C ASP A 97 15.75 0.11 10.85
N ASN A 98 14.42 -0.12 10.85
CA ASN A 98 13.57 0.06 12.03
C ASN A 98 13.55 -1.15 12.97
N SER A 99 13.78 -2.36 12.46
CA SER A 99 13.85 -3.57 13.29
C SER A 99 15.19 -3.71 14.01
N GLY A 100 16.27 -3.15 13.44
CA GLY A 100 17.64 -3.40 13.88
C GLY A 100 18.13 -4.83 13.61
N ALA A 101 17.33 -5.65 12.92
CA ALA A 101 17.64 -7.03 12.58
C ALA A 101 18.12 -7.12 11.12
N PRO A 102 19.34 -7.63 10.85
CA PRO A 102 19.92 -7.67 9.51
C PRO A 102 19.04 -8.38 8.46
N ASP A 103 18.33 -9.43 8.89
CA ASP A 103 17.54 -10.29 8.01
C ASP A 103 16.08 -9.83 7.82
N ALA A 104 15.63 -8.81 8.56
CA ALA A 104 14.23 -8.40 8.53
C ALA A 104 13.78 -7.88 7.15
N GLY A 105 14.66 -7.19 6.42
CA GLY A 105 14.37 -6.76 5.05
C GLY A 105 14.16 -7.93 4.10
N GLN A 106 14.95 -9.00 4.23
CA GLN A 106 14.80 -10.20 3.41
C GLN A 106 13.55 -10.99 3.77
N ALA A 107 13.22 -11.08 5.06
CA ALA A 107 11.98 -11.68 5.54
C ALA A 107 10.75 -10.92 4.98
N PHE A 108 10.80 -9.59 4.95
CA PHE A 108 9.74 -8.76 4.37
C PHE A 108 9.58 -9.01 2.86
N LEU A 109 10.69 -9.10 2.11
CA LEU A 109 10.67 -9.41 0.67
C LEU A 109 10.02 -10.76 0.38
N ALA A 110 10.35 -11.79 1.15
CA ALA A 110 9.73 -13.11 1.02
C ALA A 110 8.21 -13.03 1.28
N ARG A 111 7.81 -12.36 2.35
CA ARG A 111 6.39 -12.18 2.69
C ARG A 111 5.63 -11.36 1.65
N ALA A 112 6.27 -10.40 1.00
CA ALA A 112 5.66 -9.64 -0.08
C ALA A 112 5.22 -10.52 -1.25
N GLY A 113 6.05 -11.49 -1.64
CA GLY A 113 5.70 -12.46 -2.67
C GLY A 113 4.50 -13.33 -2.28
N GLU A 114 4.45 -13.78 -1.02
CA GLU A 114 3.31 -14.55 -0.49
C GLU A 114 2.02 -13.71 -0.51
N ARG A 115 2.06 -12.48 0.00
CA ARG A 115 0.88 -11.61 0.05
C ARG A 115 0.37 -11.21 -1.32
N LEU A 116 1.24 -10.85 -2.26
CA LEU A 116 0.83 -10.54 -3.62
C LEU A 116 0.07 -11.71 -4.27
N ASN A 117 0.52 -12.95 -4.03
CA ASN A 117 -0.17 -14.15 -4.52
C ASN A 117 -1.51 -14.42 -3.83
N GLU A 118 -1.64 -14.10 -2.54
CA GLU A 118 -2.90 -14.23 -1.80
C GLU A 118 -3.93 -13.22 -2.30
N TYR A 119 -3.56 -11.93 -2.35
CA TYR A 119 -4.44 -10.85 -2.77
C TYR A 119 -4.81 -10.91 -4.25
N ALA A 120 -3.95 -11.45 -5.13
CA ALA A 120 -4.27 -11.65 -6.54
C ALA A 120 -5.51 -12.53 -6.79
N ARG A 121 -5.92 -13.33 -5.79
CA ARG A 121 -7.12 -14.18 -5.86
C ARG A 121 -8.41 -13.45 -5.49
N ILE A 122 -8.32 -12.19 -5.10
CA ILE A 122 -9.46 -11.40 -4.64
C ILE A 122 -9.93 -10.47 -5.76
N ASP A 123 -11.21 -10.58 -6.08
CA ASP A 123 -11.86 -9.70 -7.04
C ASP A 123 -12.14 -8.33 -6.44
N TYR A 124 -11.87 -7.29 -7.22
CA TYR A 124 -12.09 -5.90 -6.84
C TYR A 124 -13.31 -5.35 -7.58
N ALA A 125 -14.07 -4.49 -6.92
CA ALA A 125 -15.13 -3.71 -7.55
C ALA A 125 -14.55 -2.39 -8.07
N GLY A 126 -13.96 -2.42 -9.27
CA GLY A 126 -13.21 -1.27 -9.78
C GLY A 126 -11.97 -0.99 -8.92
N GLU A 127 -11.77 0.25 -8.47
CA GLU A 127 -10.64 0.65 -7.60
C GLU A 127 -10.88 0.36 -6.10
N ASP A 128 -11.95 -0.36 -5.75
CA ASP A 128 -12.29 -0.76 -4.38
C ASP A 128 -11.92 -2.25 -4.12
N PRO A 129 -11.05 -2.55 -3.14
CA PRO A 129 -10.74 -3.92 -2.74
C PRO A 129 -11.94 -4.71 -2.21
N GLY A 130 -12.91 -4.01 -1.61
CA GLY A 130 -14.07 -4.64 -0.98
C GLY A 130 -13.76 -5.48 0.26
N PHE A 131 -14.83 -5.95 0.90
CA PHE A 131 -14.78 -6.70 2.16
C PHE A 131 -13.82 -7.90 2.15
N PRO A 132 -13.75 -8.76 1.11
CA PRO A 132 -12.85 -9.92 1.14
C PRO A 132 -11.37 -9.55 1.33
N ALA A 133 -10.91 -8.45 0.71
CA ALA A 133 -9.54 -7.97 0.86
C ALA A 133 -9.30 -7.42 2.27
N TYR A 134 -10.25 -6.65 2.81
CA TYR A 134 -10.15 -6.14 4.17
C TYR A 134 -10.19 -7.25 5.23
N ASN A 135 -11.01 -8.28 5.01
CA ASN A 135 -11.08 -9.43 5.91
C ASN A 135 -9.76 -10.23 5.90
N LEU A 136 -9.13 -10.39 4.73
CA LEU A 136 -7.79 -10.99 4.65
C LEU A 136 -6.76 -10.13 5.38
N LEU A 137 -6.80 -8.80 5.23
CA LEU A 137 -5.95 -7.89 6.00
C LEU A 137 -6.15 -8.08 7.50
N GLY A 138 -7.39 -8.14 7.97
CA GLY A 138 -7.71 -8.38 9.39
C GLY A 138 -7.13 -9.68 9.91
N GLN A 139 -7.28 -10.77 9.14
CA GLN A 139 -6.68 -12.06 9.48
C GLN A 139 -5.15 -11.99 9.55
N ARG A 140 -4.49 -11.40 8.55
CA ARG A 140 -3.03 -11.32 8.49
C ARG A 140 -2.44 -10.40 9.55
N GLY A 141 -3.11 -9.29 9.87
CA GLY A 141 -2.70 -8.41 10.96
C GLY A 141 -2.79 -9.10 12.33
N CYS A 142 -3.82 -9.93 12.54
CA CYS A 142 -3.93 -10.76 13.74
C CYS A 142 -2.82 -11.82 13.83
N ASP A 143 -2.55 -12.53 12.74
CA ASP A 143 -1.48 -13.53 12.67
C ASP A 143 -0.11 -12.88 12.96
N ALA A 144 0.20 -11.75 12.32
CA ALA A 144 1.47 -11.03 12.47
C ALA A 144 1.68 -10.47 13.88
N SER A 145 0.58 -10.17 14.58
CA SER A 145 0.59 -9.68 15.95
C SER A 145 0.59 -10.80 17.00
N ASP A 146 0.68 -12.08 16.61
CA ASP A 146 0.53 -13.26 17.49
C ASP A 146 -0.81 -13.27 18.26
N ARG A 147 -1.88 -12.85 17.55
CA ARG A 147 -3.23 -12.68 18.10
C ARG A 147 -4.32 -13.26 17.18
N PRO A 148 -4.22 -14.53 16.74
CA PRO A 148 -5.09 -15.11 15.71
C PRO A 148 -6.59 -15.19 16.06
N ARG A 149 -6.97 -14.89 17.31
CA ARG A 149 -8.38 -14.88 17.77
C ARG A 149 -8.83 -13.52 18.32
N ASP A 150 -8.06 -12.46 18.08
CA ASP A 150 -8.42 -11.12 18.50
C ASP A 150 -9.48 -10.53 17.56
N LEU A 151 -10.74 -10.72 17.93
CA LEU A 151 -11.88 -10.20 17.18
C LEU A 151 -11.92 -8.68 17.14
N TRP A 152 -11.37 -7.99 18.15
CA TRP A 152 -11.32 -6.54 18.16
C TRP A 152 -10.33 -6.04 17.11
N LEU A 153 -9.10 -6.56 17.10
CA LEU A 153 -8.09 -6.20 16.10
C LEU A 153 -8.55 -6.59 14.69
N HIS A 154 -9.09 -7.81 14.52
CA HIS A 154 -9.62 -8.27 13.25
C HIS A 154 -10.71 -7.34 12.72
N GLY A 155 -11.74 -7.06 13.54
CA GLY A 155 -12.86 -6.19 13.17
C GLY A 155 -12.36 -4.77 12.87
N ARG A 156 -11.46 -4.24 13.69
CA ARG A 156 -10.92 -2.89 13.50
C ARG A 156 -10.13 -2.76 12.20
N LEU A 157 -9.28 -3.72 11.86
CA LEU A 157 -8.56 -3.74 10.58
C LEU A 157 -9.50 -3.92 9.38
N THR A 158 -10.52 -4.76 9.52
CA THR A 158 -11.44 -5.10 8.42
C THR A 158 -12.43 -3.96 8.13
N GLU A 159 -12.97 -3.32 9.16
CA GLU A 159 -14.11 -2.41 9.03
C GLU A 159 -13.71 -0.93 9.13
N VAL A 160 -12.53 -0.63 9.68
CA VAL A 160 -12.08 0.76 9.89
C VAL A 160 -10.75 1.01 9.18
N GLU A 161 -9.65 0.42 9.67
CA GLU A 161 -8.31 0.82 9.22
C GLU A 161 -8.04 0.44 7.76
N GLY A 162 -8.51 -0.73 7.30
CA GLY A 162 -8.40 -1.14 5.90
C GLY A 162 -9.11 -0.17 4.95
N PRO A 163 -10.42 0.10 5.14
CA PRO A 163 -11.14 1.11 4.38
C PRO A 163 -10.52 2.52 4.43
N GLU A 164 -10.15 3.01 5.62
CA GLU A 164 -9.53 4.34 5.79
C GLU A 164 -8.17 4.42 5.08
N MET A 165 -7.35 3.37 5.20
CA MET A 165 -6.08 3.29 4.50
C MET A 165 -6.25 3.36 2.98
N ILE A 166 -7.29 2.74 2.42
CA ILE A 166 -7.60 2.85 0.98
C ILE A 166 -8.10 4.25 0.62
N ALA A 167 -8.91 4.87 1.47
CA ALA A 167 -9.38 6.25 1.27
C ALA A 167 -8.21 7.23 1.18
N ASP A 168 -7.17 7.03 2.00
CA ASP A 168 -5.95 7.84 1.99
C ASP A 168 -4.99 7.49 0.85
N LEU A 169 -4.79 6.19 0.56
CA LEU A 169 -3.87 5.74 -0.47
C LEU A 169 -4.34 6.07 -1.88
N ARG A 170 -5.63 5.83 -2.20
CA ARG A 170 -6.17 5.96 -3.56
C ARG A 170 -5.86 7.31 -4.23
N PRO A 171 -6.14 8.48 -3.62
CA PRO A 171 -5.83 9.76 -4.26
C PRO A 171 -4.31 9.99 -4.41
N VAL A 172 -3.51 9.55 -3.43
CA VAL A 172 -2.05 9.74 -3.45
C VAL A 172 -1.39 8.87 -4.51
N ILE A 173 -1.67 7.56 -4.50
CA ILE A 173 -1.16 6.63 -5.51
C ILE A 173 -1.71 6.98 -6.88
N GLY A 174 -3.00 7.32 -6.98
CA GLY A 174 -3.59 7.76 -8.25
C GLY A 174 -2.91 8.99 -8.85
N GLY A 175 -2.56 9.98 -8.04
CA GLY A 175 -1.78 11.14 -8.48
C GLY A 175 -0.33 10.82 -8.83
N LEU A 176 0.27 9.83 -8.17
CA LEU A 176 1.62 9.35 -8.50
C LEU A 176 1.64 8.60 -9.83
N LEU A 177 0.67 7.71 -10.06
CA LEU A 177 0.47 6.98 -11.31
C LEU A 177 0.19 7.94 -12.48
N GLY A 178 -0.53 9.04 -12.25
CA GLY A 178 -0.71 10.10 -13.25
C GLY A 178 0.59 10.69 -13.80
N ASN A 179 1.70 10.60 -13.07
CA ASN A 179 3.02 11.03 -13.55
C ASN A 179 3.68 10.03 -14.51
N LEU A 180 3.10 8.84 -14.67
CA LEU A 180 3.48 7.81 -15.64
C LEU A 180 2.58 7.86 -16.90
N GLY A 181 1.77 8.91 -17.06
CA GLY A 181 0.86 9.05 -18.19
C GLY A 181 -0.42 8.22 -18.10
N VAL A 182 -0.67 7.51 -16.99
CA VAL A 182 -1.91 6.74 -16.77
C VAL A 182 -2.96 7.59 -16.05
N GLY A 183 -4.08 7.87 -16.74
CA GLY A 183 -5.19 8.66 -16.20
C GLY A 183 -6.09 7.88 -15.22
N ALA A 184 -6.96 8.58 -14.48
CA ALA A 184 -8.10 7.93 -13.85
C ALA A 184 -8.95 7.34 -14.98
N GLY A 185 -9.13 6.02 -15.00
CA GLY A 185 -9.75 5.33 -16.13
C GLY A 185 -11.12 5.94 -16.47
N GLU A 186 -11.20 6.63 -17.60
CA GLU A 186 -12.46 6.74 -18.33
C GLU A 186 -12.74 5.33 -18.84
N HIS A 187 -13.47 4.54 -18.05
CA HIS A 187 -14.11 3.35 -18.59
C HIS A 187 -15.07 3.82 -19.68
N LEU A 188 -14.59 3.72 -20.91
CA LEU A 188 -15.39 3.68 -22.12
C LEU A 188 -16.44 2.59 -21.92
N VAL A 189 -17.64 3.01 -21.50
CA VAL A 189 -18.88 2.32 -21.85
C VAL A 189 -18.99 2.45 -23.37
N ARG A 190 -18.41 1.48 -24.08
CA ARG A 190 -18.63 1.26 -25.50
C ARG A 190 -19.16 -0.15 -25.67
N GLY A 191 -20.40 -0.24 -26.15
CA GLY A 191 -21.04 -1.47 -26.63
C GLY A 191 -22.25 -1.87 -25.80
#